data_AF-A0A059U9U5-F1
#
_entry.id   AF-A0A059U9U5-F1
#
_cell.length_a   1.000
_cell.length_b   1.000
_cell.length_c   1.000
_cell.angle_alpha   90.00
_cell.angle_beta   90.00
_cell.angle_gamma   90.00
#
_symmetry.space_group_name_H-M   'P 1'
#
loop_
_entity.id
_entity.type
_entity.pdbx_description
1 polymer ?
#
loop_
_entity_poly.entity_id
_entity_poly.type
_entity_poly.pdbx_seq_one_letter_code
_entity_poly.pdbx_strand_id
1 'polypeptide(L)'
;RAIHQEAPTYTDQSTEAEILVTGIKVVDLLAPYAKGGKIGLFGGAGVGKTVLIQELINNVAKAHGGYSVFAGVGERTREGNDLYHEFIESKVNADPHNPDPSVKSKCALVFGQMNEPPGARARVGLTGLTVAEHFRDQ
;
A
#
# COMPACT_ATOMS: atom_id res chain seq x y z
N ARG A 1 12.58 -9.67 -10.04
CA ARG A 1 12.83 -10.22 -8.69
C ARG A 1 11.88 -11.39 -8.46
N ALA A 2 12.29 -12.48 -7.80
CA ALA A 2 11.40 -13.62 -7.51
C ALA A 2 10.57 -13.35 -6.25
N ILE A 3 9.37 -13.93 -6.15
CA ILE A 3 8.45 -13.65 -5.02
C ILE A 3 8.86 -14.29 -3.68
N HIS A 4 9.78 -15.24 -3.73
CA HIS A 4 10.38 -15.87 -2.55
C HIS A 4 11.78 -15.29 -2.39
N GLN A 5 11.96 -14.47 -1.36
CA GLN A 5 13.24 -13.91 -0.93
C GLN A 5 13.41 -14.15 0.57
N GLU A 6 14.66 -14.30 1.00
CA GLU A 6 14.99 -14.31 2.42
C GLU A 6 14.76 -12.92 3.03
N ALA A 7 14.49 -12.87 4.33
CA ALA A 7 14.40 -11.61 5.05
C ALA A 7 15.75 -10.87 5.08
N PRO A 8 15.78 -9.53 5.22
CA PRO A 8 17.01 -8.78 5.41
C PRO A 8 17.83 -9.33 6.57
N THR A 9 19.16 -9.38 6.40
CA THR A 9 20.06 -9.90 7.43
C THR A 9 20.09 -8.98 8.64
N TYR A 10 20.59 -9.48 9.78
CA TYR A 10 20.74 -8.66 10.99
C TYR A 10 21.57 -7.39 10.75
N THR A 11 22.59 -7.48 9.88
CA THR A 11 23.46 -6.34 9.54
C THR A 11 22.79 -5.29 8.65
N ASP A 12 21.71 -5.64 7.96
CA ASP A 12 20.96 -4.71 7.10
C ASP A 12 19.82 -3.99 7.84
N GLN A 13 19.54 -4.37 9.10
CA GLN A 13 18.49 -3.75 9.88
C GLN A 13 18.94 -2.41 10.46
N SER A 14 18.18 -1.35 10.20
CA SER A 14 18.40 -0.07 10.87
C SER A 14 18.00 -0.14 12.34
N THR A 15 18.83 0.45 13.20
CA THR A 15 18.55 0.64 14.64
C THR A 15 17.92 1.98 14.94
N GLU A 16 17.70 2.83 13.93
CA GLU A 16 17.15 4.17 14.12
C GLU A 16 15.63 4.14 14.29
N ALA A 17 15.15 4.84 15.31
CA ALA A 17 13.73 5.06 15.54
C ALA A 17 13.31 6.37 14.89
N GLU A 18 12.76 6.28 13.69
CA GLU A 18 12.20 7.43 12.96
C GLU A 18 10.66 7.38 12.92
N ILE A 19 10.02 8.55 13.01
CA ILE A 19 8.56 8.68 12.87
C ILE A 19 8.22 8.92 11.39
N LEU A 20 7.27 8.15 10.87
CA LEU A 20 6.60 8.42 9.61
C LEU A 20 5.41 9.36 9.86
N VAL A 21 5.58 10.64 9.53
CA VAL A 21 4.51 11.63 9.62
C VAL A 21 3.45 11.34 8.55
N THR A 22 2.23 11.05 9.01
CA THR A 22 1.12 10.63 8.14
C THR A 22 0.23 11.79 7.66
N GLY A 23 0.27 12.92 8.38
CA GLY A 23 -0.65 14.05 8.17
C GLY A 23 -2.01 13.86 8.82
N ILE A 24 -2.24 12.73 9.49
CA ILE A 24 -3.51 12.39 10.13
C ILE A 24 -3.37 12.67 11.62
N LYS A 25 -3.99 13.76 12.09
CA LYS A 25 -3.82 14.28 13.47
C LYS A 25 -3.95 13.22 14.56
N VAL A 26 -4.97 12.35 14.48
CA VAL A 26 -5.21 11.34 15.51
C VAL A 26 -4.13 10.25 15.51
N VAL A 27 -3.60 9.90 14.32
CA VAL A 27 -2.52 8.92 14.17
C VAL A 27 -1.22 9.55 14.65
N ASP A 28 -0.83 10.70 14.12
CA ASP A 28 0.43 11.35 14.44
C ASP A 28 0.54 11.75 15.93
N LEU A 29 -0.58 12.02 16.60
CA LEU A 29 -0.58 12.40 18.02
C LEU A 29 -0.65 11.19 18.97
N LEU A 30 -1.57 10.24 18.74
CA LEU A 30 -1.87 9.19 19.72
C LEU A 30 -1.18 7.86 19.42
N ALA A 31 -0.92 7.57 18.15
CA ALA A 31 -0.35 6.30 17.70
C ALA A 31 0.59 6.53 16.50
N PRO A 32 1.70 7.27 16.69
CA PRO A 32 2.58 7.65 15.60
C PRO A 32 3.18 6.42 14.93
N TYR A 33 3.25 6.44 13.59
CA TYR A 33 3.78 5.31 12.83
C TYR A 33 5.31 5.37 12.82
N ALA A 34 5.95 4.24 13.14
CA ALA A 34 7.40 4.11 12.99
C ALA A 34 7.75 3.84 11.52
N LYS A 35 8.71 4.57 10.97
CA LYS A 35 9.25 4.31 9.63
C LYS A 35 9.92 2.94 9.60
N GLY A 36 9.60 2.12 8.60
CA GLY A 36 10.03 0.71 8.55
C GLY A 36 9.27 -0.21 9.53
N GLY A 37 8.32 0.33 10.30
CA GLY A 37 7.49 -0.43 11.22
C GLY A 37 6.36 -1.20 10.54
N LYS A 38 5.69 -2.06 11.33
CA LYS A 38 4.49 -2.80 10.92
C LYS A 38 3.29 -2.22 11.65
N ILE A 39 2.26 -1.85 10.90
CA ILE A 39 1.06 -1.20 11.44
C ILE A 39 -0.15 -2.11 11.22
N GLY A 40 -0.99 -2.24 12.24
CA GLY A 40 -2.27 -2.95 12.17
C GLY A 40 -3.45 -1.99 12.16
N LEU A 41 -4.33 -2.13 11.16
CA LEU A 41 -5.60 -1.40 11.05
C LEU A 41 -6.76 -2.32 11.41
N PHE A 42 -7.16 -2.31 12.69
CA PHE A 42 -8.21 -3.19 13.19
C PHE A 42 -9.58 -2.50 13.12
N GLY A 43 -10.55 -3.13 12.46
CA GLY A 43 -11.90 -2.59 12.39
C GLY A 43 -12.88 -3.44 11.60
N GLY A 44 -14.19 -3.21 11.81
CA GLY A 44 -15.28 -3.91 11.14
C GLY A 44 -15.54 -3.42 9.70
N ALA A 45 -16.64 -3.87 9.10
CA ALA A 45 -17.11 -3.34 7.83
C ALA A 45 -17.65 -1.91 8.02
N GLY A 46 -17.43 -1.04 7.02
CA GLY A 46 -17.99 0.32 7.01
C GLY A 46 -17.32 1.35 7.94
N VAL A 47 -16.26 0.99 8.67
CA VAL A 47 -15.57 1.91 9.59
C VAL A 47 -14.55 2.84 8.92
N GLY A 48 -14.49 2.86 7.58
CA GLY A 48 -13.58 3.73 6.83
C GLY A 48 -12.13 3.24 6.71
N LYS A 49 -11.84 1.93 6.89
CA LYS A 49 -10.48 1.38 6.74
C LYS A 49 -9.87 1.70 5.37
N THR A 50 -10.63 1.48 4.31
CA THR A 50 -10.16 1.71 2.94
C THR A 50 -9.87 3.18 2.71
N VAL A 51 -10.79 4.07 3.10
CA VAL A 51 -10.60 5.54 3.03
C VAL A 51 -9.33 5.97 3.76
N LEU A 52 -9.08 5.41 4.95
CA LEU A 52 -7.86 5.71 5.71
C LEU A 52 -6.59 5.25 4.98
N ILE A 53 -6.61 4.09 4.35
CA ILE A 53 -5.48 3.58 3.54
C ILE A 53 -5.25 4.48 2.31
N GLN A 54 -6.31 4.90 1.63
CA GLN A 54 -6.20 5.81 0.48
C GLN A 54 -5.57 7.14 0.87
N GLU A 55 -5.99 7.70 2.00
CA GLU A 55 -5.45 8.97 2.49
C GLU A 55 -4.00 8.84 2.95
N LEU A 56 -3.61 7.71 3.55
CA LEU A 56 -2.21 7.42 3.85
C LEU A 56 -1.37 7.37 2.56
N ILE A 57 -1.85 6.70 1.51
CA ILE A 57 -1.16 6.63 0.22
C ILE A 57 -1.03 8.02 -0.40
N ASN A 58 -2.09 8.81 -0.37
CA ASN A 58 -2.12 10.19 -0.86
C ASN A 58 -1.06 11.05 -0.13
N ASN A 59 -1.02 10.99 1.20
CA ASN A 59 -0.13 11.82 1.99
C ASN A 59 1.33 11.38 1.90
N VAL A 60 1.59 10.06 1.85
CA VAL A 60 2.94 9.53 1.61
C VAL A 60 3.44 9.93 0.22
N ALA A 61 2.61 9.82 -0.81
CA ALA A 61 2.99 10.19 -2.17
C ALA A 61 3.27 11.69 -2.32
N LYS A 62 2.48 12.56 -1.67
CA LYS A 62 2.63 14.02 -1.74
C LYS A 62 3.77 14.55 -0.87
N ALA A 63 3.90 14.07 0.36
CA ALA A 63 4.83 14.63 1.35
C ALA A 63 6.22 13.97 1.32
N HIS A 64 6.27 12.66 1.06
CA HIS A 64 7.51 11.88 1.14
C HIS A 64 8.04 11.47 -0.25
N GLY A 65 7.31 11.78 -1.33
CA GLY A 65 7.70 11.45 -2.71
C GLY A 65 7.74 9.95 -3.01
N GLY A 66 7.29 9.11 -2.08
CA GLY A 66 7.36 7.65 -2.15
C GLY A 66 6.29 7.02 -3.06
N TYR A 67 6.52 5.76 -3.39
CA TYR A 67 5.53 4.90 -4.03
C TYR A 67 4.80 4.07 -2.98
N SER A 68 3.55 3.71 -3.27
CA SER A 68 2.75 2.80 -2.46
C SER A 68 2.48 1.50 -3.20
N VAL A 69 2.34 0.41 -2.46
CA VAL A 69 1.92 -0.88 -3.00
C VAL A 69 0.75 -1.40 -2.18
N PHE A 70 -0.38 -1.61 -2.85
CA PHE A 70 -1.57 -2.19 -2.24
C PHE A 70 -1.66 -3.67 -2.63
N ALA A 71 -1.65 -4.56 -1.63
CA ALA A 71 -1.81 -6.00 -1.82
C ALA A 71 -3.17 -6.46 -1.27
N GLY A 72 -4.16 -6.61 -2.16
CA GLY A 72 -5.50 -7.09 -1.81
C GLY A 72 -5.56 -8.61 -1.70
N VAL A 73 -5.30 -9.14 -0.50
CA VAL A 73 -5.26 -10.58 -0.22
C VAL A 73 -6.64 -11.08 0.20
N GLY A 74 -7.32 -11.81 -0.69
CA GLY A 74 -8.66 -12.32 -0.44
C GLY A 74 -9.72 -11.21 -0.37
N GLU A 75 -9.48 -10.09 -1.05
CA GLU A 75 -10.42 -8.98 -1.12
C GLU A 75 -11.61 -9.30 -2.02
N ARG A 76 -12.73 -8.63 -1.76
CA ARG A 76 -13.89 -8.70 -2.66
C ARG A 76 -13.57 -7.99 -3.95
N THR A 77 -13.91 -8.61 -5.09
CA THR A 77 -13.75 -8.01 -6.42
C THR A 77 -14.41 -6.63 -6.52
N ARG A 78 -15.60 -6.45 -5.91
CA ARG A 78 -16.28 -5.16 -5.84
C ARG A 78 -15.42 -4.10 -5.11
N GLU A 79 -14.90 -4.44 -3.93
CA GLU A 79 -14.09 -3.51 -3.14
C GLU A 79 -12.77 -3.14 -3.85
N GLY A 80 -12.17 -4.09 -4.57
CA GLY A 80 -10.99 -3.83 -5.41
C GLY A 80 -11.29 -2.94 -6.62
N ASN A 81 -12.46 -3.12 -7.24
CA ASN A 81 -12.92 -2.28 -8.35
C ASN A 81 -13.19 -0.84 -7.88
N ASP A 82 -13.91 -0.68 -6.77
CA ASP A 82 -14.21 0.63 -6.19
C ASP A 82 -12.90 1.38 -5.85
N LEU A 83 -11.94 0.68 -5.22
CA LEU A 83 -10.62 1.23 -4.90
C LEU A 83 -9.84 1.67 -6.15
N TYR A 84 -9.90 0.89 -7.24
CA TYR A 84 -9.21 1.20 -8.49
C TYR A 84 -9.73 2.51 -9.11
N HIS A 85 -11.06 2.67 -9.17
CA HIS A 85 -11.67 3.89 -9.69
C HIS A 85 -11.43 5.09 -8.77
N GLU A 86 -11.53 4.93 -7.45
CA GLU A 86 -11.20 6.01 -6.49
C GLU A 86 -9.75 6.49 -6.64
N PHE A 87 -8.79 5.60 -6.91
CA PHE A 87 -7.39 5.99 -7.16
C PHE A 87 -7.19 6.76 -8.46
N ILE A 88 -8.00 6.50 -9.48
CA ILE A 88 -7.99 7.29 -10.72
C ILE A 88 -8.63 8.67 -10.46
N GLU A 89 -9.80 8.70 -9.82
CA GLU A 89 -10.53 9.94 -9.53
C GLU A 89 -9.75 10.89 -8.59
N SER A 90 -9.09 10.33 -7.58
CA SER A 90 -8.22 11.07 -6.64
C SER A 90 -6.85 11.44 -7.21
N LYS A 91 -6.56 11.06 -8.47
CA LYS A 91 -5.28 11.29 -9.17
C LYS A 91 -4.07 10.66 -8.46
N VAL A 92 -4.29 9.63 -7.65
CA VAL A 92 -3.20 8.78 -7.13
C VAL A 92 -2.61 7.95 -8.26
N ASN A 93 -3.47 7.45 -9.16
CA ASN A 93 -3.10 6.72 -10.36
C ASN A 93 -3.63 7.42 -11.61
N ALA A 94 -2.86 7.36 -12.70
CA ALA A 94 -3.32 7.84 -14.00
C ALA A 94 -4.36 6.88 -14.58
N ASP A 95 -5.38 7.43 -15.25
CA ASP A 95 -6.34 6.64 -16.02
C ASP A 95 -5.64 6.00 -17.24
N PRO A 96 -5.67 4.68 -17.42
CA PRO A 96 -5.09 4.05 -18.59
C PRO A 96 -5.86 4.30 -19.89
N HIS A 97 -7.15 4.66 -19.82
CA HIS A 97 -8.00 4.90 -20.98
C HIS A 97 -8.01 6.37 -21.41
N ASN A 98 -7.81 7.30 -20.48
CA ASN A 98 -7.70 8.73 -20.76
C ASN A 98 -6.64 9.40 -19.88
N PRO A 99 -5.34 9.13 -20.14
CA PRO A 99 -4.27 9.58 -19.25
C PRO A 99 -4.11 11.10 -19.29
N ASP A 100 -4.32 11.75 -18.15
CA ASP A 100 -3.88 13.12 -17.91
C ASP A 100 -2.34 13.11 -17.80
N PRO A 101 -1.59 13.76 -18.72
CA PRO A 101 -0.13 13.74 -18.70
C PRO A 101 0.48 14.42 -17.47
N SER A 102 -0.31 15.18 -16.71
CA SER A 102 0.11 15.76 -15.43
C SER A 102 0.06 14.77 -14.26
N VAL A 103 -0.62 13.63 -14.41
CA VAL A 103 -0.79 12.62 -13.36
C VAL A 103 0.17 11.46 -13.60
N LYS A 104 1.03 11.17 -12.62
CA LYS A 104 1.90 9.99 -12.62
C LYS A 104 1.42 9.02 -11.56
N SER A 105 1.26 7.75 -11.91
CA SER A 105 0.81 6.74 -10.97
C SER A 105 1.78 6.55 -9.80
N LYS A 106 1.23 6.55 -8.59
CA LYS A 106 1.99 6.43 -7.34
C LYS A 106 1.72 5.14 -6.59
N CYS A 107 0.67 4.40 -6.96
CA CYS A 107 0.27 3.17 -6.27
C CYS A 107 0.22 1.98 -7.22
N ALA A 108 0.98 0.93 -6.92
CA ALA A 108 0.85 -0.36 -7.58
C ALA A 108 -0.24 -1.20 -6.88
N LEU A 109 -1.15 -1.78 -7.66
CA LEU A 109 -2.23 -2.63 -7.15
C LEU A 109 -1.94 -4.10 -7.49
N VAL A 110 -1.96 -4.96 -6.47
CA VAL A 110 -1.77 -6.40 -6.60
C VAL A 110 -2.95 -7.10 -5.93
N PHE A 111 -3.81 -7.76 -6.72
CA PHE A 111 -5.02 -8.40 -6.22
C PHE A 111 -4.93 -9.91 -6.31
N GLY A 112 -5.41 -10.58 -5.26
CA GLY A 112 -5.67 -12.01 -5.24
C GLY A 112 -7.06 -12.19 -4.62
N GLN A 113 -8.07 -12.16 -5.47
CA GLN A 113 -9.46 -11.94 -5.06
C GLN A 113 -10.08 -13.19 -4.41
N MET A 114 -11.22 -13.03 -3.72
CA MET A 114 -11.91 -14.15 -3.05
C MET A 114 -12.28 -15.31 -4.00
N ASN A 115 -12.50 -15.04 -5.28
CA ASN A 115 -12.82 -16.05 -6.31
C ASN A 115 -11.59 -16.84 -6.79
N GLU A 116 -10.37 -16.46 -6.40
CA GLU A 116 -9.16 -17.17 -6.77
C GLU A 116 -8.86 -18.37 -5.86
N PRO A 117 -8.17 -19.40 -6.39
CA PRO A 117 -7.78 -20.56 -5.60
C PRO A 117 -6.92 -20.15 -4.39
N PRO A 118 -6.97 -20.92 -3.29
CA PRO A 118 -6.24 -20.57 -2.07
C PRO A 118 -4.72 -20.44 -2.28
N GLY A 119 -4.15 -21.18 -3.24
CA GLY A 119 -2.73 -21.06 -3.59
C GLY A 119 -2.35 -19.66 -4.12
N ALA A 120 -3.20 -19.05 -4.94
CA ALA A 120 -2.97 -17.70 -5.45
C ALA A 120 -3.08 -16.66 -4.32
N ARG A 121 -4.14 -16.77 -3.50
CA ARG A 121 -4.35 -15.88 -2.33
C ARG A 121 -3.22 -15.99 -1.31
N ALA A 122 -2.66 -17.18 -1.09
CA ALA A 122 -1.54 -17.39 -0.19
C ALA A 122 -0.19 -16.84 -0.71
N ARG A 123 -0.11 -16.41 -1.97
CA ARG A 123 1.13 -15.89 -2.59
C ARG A 123 1.03 -14.43 -2.99
N VAL A 124 -0.17 -13.89 -3.16
CA VAL A 124 -0.34 -12.51 -3.63
C VAL A 124 0.28 -11.46 -2.69
N GLY A 125 0.29 -11.70 -1.38
CA GLY A 125 0.98 -10.83 -0.42
C GLY A 125 2.49 -10.77 -0.66
N LEU A 126 3.11 -11.89 -1.06
CA LEU A 126 4.53 -11.94 -1.42
C LEU A 126 4.81 -11.18 -2.71
N THR A 127 3.90 -11.25 -3.69
CA THR A 127 4.00 -10.45 -4.92
C THR A 127 3.99 -8.96 -4.60
N GLY A 128 3.05 -8.50 -3.76
CA GLY A 128 3.00 -7.11 -3.31
C GLY A 128 4.28 -6.69 -2.57
N LEU A 129 4.76 -7.54 -1.65
CA LEU A 129 6.02 -7.29 -0.94
C LEU A 129 7.21 -7.19 -1.91
N THR A 130 7.29 -8.04 -2.92
CA THR A 130 8.38 -8.05 -3.91
C THR A 130 8.43 -6.75 -4.71
N VAL A 131 7.27 -6.19 -5.05
CA VAL A 131 7.19 -4.87 -5.72
C VAL A 131 7.64 -3.77 -4.77
N ALA A 132 7.24 -3.81 -3.49
CA ALA A 132 7.67 -2.84 -2.49
C ALA A 132 9.19 -2.90 -2.24
N GLU A 133 9.76 -4.11 -2.16
CA GLU A 133 11.21 -4.29 -2.02
C GLU A 133 11.99 -3.75 -3.22
N HIS A 134 11.42 -3.85 -4.42
CA HIS A 134 12.04 -3.25 -5.60
C HIS A 134 12.19 -1.73 -5.45
N PHE A 135 11.17 -1.05 -4.92
CA PHE A 135 11.23 0.39 -4.65
C PHE A 135 12.09 0.76 -3.43
N ARG A 136 12.31 -0.17 -2.49
CA ARG A 136 13.20 0.04 -1.33
C ARG A 136 14.67 -0.07 -1.73
N ASP A 137 14.99 -1.04 -2.59
CA ASP A 137 16.36 -1.38 -2.97
C ASP A 137 16.89 -0.58 -4.18
N GLN A 138 16.04 0.25 -4.81
CA GLN A 138 16.40 1.21 -5.87
C GLN A 138 16.47 2.63 -5.32
#